data_AF-A0AA35RSD2-F1
#
_entry.id   AF-A0AA35RSD2-F1
#
_cell.length_a   1.000
_cell.length_b   1.000
_cell.length_c   1.000
_cell.angle_alpha   90.00
_cell.angle_beta   90.00
_cell.angle_gamma   90.00
#
_symmetry.space_group_name_H-M   'P 1'
#
loop_
_entity.id
_entity.type
_entity.pdbx_description
1 polymer ?
#
loop_
_entity_poly.entity_id
_entity_poly.type
_entity_poly.pdbx_seq_one_letter_code
_entity_poly.pdbx_strand_id
1 'polypeptide(L)'
;MFILRVSGAGTLFFSAYGDIQEIEVDGAYIVDNGHAVAWDSTLEYRLTRAAKIRSFLFSDQIIMEFSGRGRLWVQSRNPRSLADWVHPFRGTKSSS
;
A
#
# COMPACT_ATOMS: atom_id res chain seq x y z
N MET A 1 -3.37 -4.30 9.20
CA MET A 1 -2.41 -4.65 8.12
C MET A 1 -1.43 -5.64 8.71
N PHE A 2 -1.10 -6.69 7.99
CA PHE A 2 -0.07 -7.66 8.36
C PHE A 2 0.92 -7.75 7.21
N ILE A 3 2.20 -7.96 7.53
CA ILE A 3 3.28 -8.05 6.55
C ILE A 3 3.88 -9.43 6.67
N LEU A 4 4.12 -10.07 5.53
CA LEU A 4 4.73 -11.39 5.46
C LEU A 4 6.19 -11.24 5.06
N ARG A 5 7.08 -11.88 5.82
CA ARG A 5 8.48 -12.03 5.42
C ARG A 5 8.66 -13.43 4.84
N VAL A 6 9.14 -13.49 3.60
CA VAL A 6 9.41 -14.75 2.89
C VAL A 6 10.92 -14.92 2.76
N SER A 7 11.44 -16.12 2.99
CA SER A 7 12.85 -16.47 2.81
C SER A 7 13.01 -17.92 2.35
N GLY A 8 14.09 -18.23 1.64
CA GLY A 8 14.34 -19.54 1.05
C GLY A 8 14.69 -19.43 -0.43
N ALA A 9 14.76 -20.56 -1.13
CA ALA A 9 15.03 -20.62 -2.55
C ALA A 9 13.80 -21.18 -3.30
N GLY A 10 13.32 -20.44 -4.28
CA GLY A 10 12.15 -20.81 -5.08
C GLY A 10 11.49 -19.59 -5.72
N THR A 11 10.43 -19.84 -6.48
CA THR A 11 9.64 -18.78 -7.12
C THR A 11 8.51 -18.33 -6.20
N LEU A 12 8.41 -17.02 -5.97
CA LEU A 12 7.31 -16.40 -5.24
C LEU A 12 6.35 -15.72 -6.23
N PHE A 13 5.07 -16.00 -6.09
CA PHE A 13 4.00 -15.28 -6.79
C PHE A 13 3.25 -14.39 -5.80
N PHE A 14 2.96 -13.16 -6.22
CA PHE A 14 2.08 -12.22 -5.52
C PHE A 14 1.17 -11.51 -6.52
N SER A 15 0.09 -10.93 -6.02
CA SER A 15 -0.92 -10.25 -6.84
C SER A 15 -1.20 -8.85 -6.31
N ALA A 16 -1.71 -7.99 -7.18
CA ALA A 16 -2.12 -6.63 -6.87
C ALA A 16 -3.56 -6.37 -7.28
N TYR A 17 -4.16 -5.31 -6.74
CA TYR A 17 -5.42 -4.77 -7.24
C TYR A 17 -5.15 -3.69 -8.30
N GLY A 18 -5.40 -4.02 -9.57
CA GLY A 18 -5.05 -3.17 -10.70
C GLY A 18 -3.71 -3.57 -11.32
N ASP A 19 -2.93 -2.57 -11.74
CA ASP A 19 -1.62 -2.76 -12.37
C ASP A 19 -0.50 -2.76 -11.31
N ILE A 20 0.62 -3.43 -11.61
CA ILE A 20 1.82 -3.47 -10.76
C ILE A 20 2.88 -2.57 -11.35
N GLN A 21 3.34 -1.59 -10.58
CA GLN A 21 4.46 -0.73 -10.95
C GLN A 21 5.66 -1.02 -10.05
N GLU A 22 6.81 -1.27 -10.66
CA GLU A 22 8.08 -1.42 -9.96
C GLU A 22 8.75 -0.04 -9.82
N ILE A 23 9.18 0.27 -8.60
CA ILE A 23 9.88 1.50 -8.26
C ILE A 23 11.24 1.10 -7.71
N GLU A 24 12.30 1.57 -8.36
CA GLU A 24 13.64 1.54 -7.80
C GLU A 24 13.76 2.62 -6.72
N VAL A 25 13.93 2.19 -5.48
CA VAL A 25 14.17 3.08 -4.34
C VAL A 25 15.67 3.20 -4.17
N ASP A 26 16.17 4.45 -4.18
CA ASP A 26 17.52 4.80 -3.75
C ASP A 26 17.43 6.05 -2.86
N GLY A 27 17.53 5.84 -1.55
CA GLY A 27 17.28 6.88 -0.55
C GLY A 27 15.95 6.67 0.16
N ALA A 28 14.95 7.51 -0.10
CA ALA A 28 13.66 7.46 0.59
C ALA A 28 12.48 7.50 -0.38
N TYR A 29 11.44 6.72 -0.08
CA TYR A 29 10.19 6.71 -0.86
C TYR A 29 8.98 6.62 0.07
N ILE A 30 7.94 7.41 -0.20
CA ILE A 30 6.71 7.43 0.61
C ILE A 30 5.54 6.97 -0.24
N VAL A 31 4.76 6.03 0.28
CA VAL A 31 3.55 5.51 -0.36
C VAL A 31 2.44 5.33 0.65
N ASP A 32 1.18 5.42 0.21
CA ASP A 32 0.04 4.98 1.01
C ASP A 32 0.13 3.47 1.30
N ASN A 33 -0.24 3.06 2.51
CA ASN A 33 -0.08 1.66 2.91
C ASN A 33 -1.00 0.69 2.15
N GLY A 34 -2.10 1.18 1.58
CA GLY A 34 -2.99 0.40 0.72
C GLY A 34 -2.46 0.19 -0.69
N HIS A 35 -1.32 0.77 -1.03
CA HIS A 35 -0.70 0.67 -2.36
C HIS A 35 0.61 -0.14 -2.38
N ALA A 36 1.28 -0.36 -1.24
CA ALA A 36 2.47 -1.21 -1.18
C ALA A 36 2.08 -2.69 -1.29
N VAL A 37 2.68 -3.43 -2.23
CA VAL A 37 2.37 -4.85 -2.50
C VAL A 37 3.49 -5.76 -2.01
N ALA A 38 4.73 -5.47 -2.42
CA ALA A 38 5.92 -6.22 -2.06
C ALA A 38 7.15 -5.30 -2.13
N TRP A 39 8.24 -5.67 -1.45
CA TRP A 39 9.50 -4.94 -1.52
C TRP A 39 10.67 -5.85 -1.18
N ASP A 40 11.85 -5.49 -1.68
CA ASP A 40 13.09 -6.19 -1.34
C ASP A 40 13.40 -6.02 0.16
N SER A 41 13.95 -7.07 0.79
CA SER A 41 14.28 -7.06 2.22
C SER A 41 15.40 -6.10 2.61
N THR A 42 16.06 -5.48 1.64
CA THR A 42 17.08 -4.44 1.84
C THR A 42 16.47 -3.08 2.15
N LEU A 43 15.17 -2.89 1.92
CA LEU A 43 14.45 -1.69 2.28
C LEU A 43 13.95 -1.78 3.72
N GLU A 44 14.27 -0.76 4.51
CA GLU A 44 13.62 -0.51 5.79
C GLU A 44 12.30 0.22 5.55
N TYR A 45 11.29 -0.01 6.40
CA TYR A 45 10.03 0.72 6.32
C TYR A 45 9.53 1.15 7.69
N ARG A 46 8.82 2.27 7.73
CA ARG A 46 8.13 2.78 8.92
C ARG A 46 6.70 3.15 8.59
N LEU A 47 5.77 2.73 9.45
CA LEU A 47 4.38 3.20 9.40
C LEU A 47 4.26 4.53 10.13
N THR A 48 3.68 5.53 9.47
CA THR A 48 3.41 6.82 10.10
C THR A 48 2.09 7.38 9.62
N ARG A 49 1.51 8.31 10.37
CA ARG A 49 0.41 9.14 9.85
C ARG A 49 0.99 10.25 8.99
N ALA A 50 0.32 10.59 7.89
CA ALA A 50 0.73 11.72 7.06
C ALA A 50 0.72 13.01 7.90
N ALA A 51 1.84 13.74 7.92
CA ALA A 51 1.88 15.07 8.53
C ALA A 51 0.96 16.04 7.78
N LYS A 52 0.51 17.13 8.42
CA LYS A 52 -0.45 18.11 7.85
C LYS A 52 -0.12 18.62 6.44
N ILE A 53 1.16 18.70 6.07
CA ILE A 53 1.56 19.16 4.73
C ILE A 53 1.38 18.08 3.64
N ARG A 54 1.43 16.80 4.04
CA ARG A 54 1.24 15.63 3.14
C ARG A 54 -0.18 15.07 3.21
N SER A 55 -0.98 15.44 4.21
CA SER A 55 -2.33 14.91 4.40
C SER A 55 -3.30 15.28 3.27
N PHE A 56 -3.03 16.31 2.47
CA PHE A 56 -3.82 16.55 1.24
C PHE A 56 -3.63 15.43 0.20
N LEU A 57 -2.42 14.91 0.05
CA LEU A 57 -2.10 13.83 -0.89
C LEU A 57 -2.56 12.47 -0.39
N PHE A 58 -2.58 12.28 0.93
CA PHE A 58 -2.80 10.97 1.55
C PHE A 58 -4.03 10.90 2.45
N SER A 59 -4.85 11.94 2.59
CA SER A 59 -5.92 12.01 3.62
C SER A 59 -5.36 11.67 5.03
N ASP A 60 -6.21 11.38 6.01
CA ASP A 60 -5.84 10.86 7.34
C ASP A 60 -5.28 9.41 7.30
N GLN A 61 -4.80 8.95 6.13
CA GLN A 61 -4.36 7.57 5.92
C GLN A 61 -2.97 7.32 6.51
N ILE A 62 -2.76 6.05 6.84
CA ILE A 62 -1.47 5.54 7.30
C ILE A 62 -0.58 5.39 6.07
N ILE A 63 0.59 6.03 6.10
CA ILE A 63 1.59 5.93 5.04
C ILE A 63 2.73 5.00 5.45
N MET A 64 3.42 4.47 4.45
CA MET A 64 4.65 3.72 4.57
C MET A 64 5.80 4.57 4.03
N GLU A 65 6.79 4.84 4.88
CA GLU A 65 8.03 5.49 4.50
C GLU A 65 9.11 4.41 4.37
N PHE A 66 9.62 4.21 3.16
CA PHE A 66 10.70 3.30 2.84
C PHE A 66 12.03 4.04 2.81
N SER A 67 13.10 3.38 3.26
CA SER A 67 14.47 3.87 3.14
C SER A 67 15.47 2.78 2.78
N GLY A 68 16.53 3.14 2.06
CA GLY A 68 17.60 2.25 1.63
C GLY A 68 17.70 2.15 0.12
N ARG A 69 18.17 0.99 -0.37
CA ARG A 69 18.27 0.69 -1.80
C ARG A 69 17.64 -0.67 -2.11
N GLY A 70 16.71 -0.71 -3.06
CA GLY A 70 15.99 -1.92 -3.44
C GLY A 70 14.73 -1.61 -4.23
N ARG A 71 13.96 -2.64 -4.59
CA ARG A 71 12.73 -2.49 -5.35
C ARG A 71 11.51 -2.48 -4.44
N LEU A 72 10.54 -1.65 -4.81
CA LEU A 72 9.21 -1.59 -4.23
C LEU A 72 8.19 -1.80 -5.36
N TRP A 73 7.29 -2.77 -5.20
CA TRP A 73 6.16 -2.99 -6.11
C TRP A 73 4.91 -2.35 -5.51
N VAL A 74 4.29 -1.44 -6.27
CA VAL A 74 3.07 -0.74 -5.90
C VAL A 74 1.92 -1.09 -6.82
N GLN A 75 0.70 -1.11 -6.26
CA GLN A 75 -0.51 -1.31 -7.04
C GLN A 75 -1.15 0.01 -7.46
N SER A 76 -1.71 0.08 -8.67
CA SER A 76 -2.31 1.33 -9.18
C SER A 76 -3.68 1.64 -8.58
N ARG A 77 -4.36 0.68 -7.94
CA ARG A 77 -5.68 0.88 -7.32
C ARG A 77 -5.68 0.38 -5.88
N ASN A 78 -6.50 1.03 -5.05
CA ASN A 78 -6.73 0.61 -3.67
C ASN A 78 -8.14 0.00 -3.54
N PRO A 79 -8.25 -1.30 -3.17
CA PRO A 79 -9.54 -1.97 -3.06
C PRO A 79 -10.41 -1.40 -1.93
N ARG A 80 -9.79 -0.82 -0.88
CA ARG A 80 -10.53 -0.10 0.17
C ARG A 80 -11.19 1.15 -0.39
N SER A 81 -10.46 1.94 -1.17
CA SER A 81 -11.01 3.15 -1.79
C SER A 81 -12.21 2.82 -2.69
N LEU A 82 -12.14 1.73 -3.45
CA LEU A 82 -13.29 1.26 -4.21
C LEU A 82 -14.44 0.82 -3.29
N ALA A 83 -14.16 0.01 -2.27
CA ALA A 83 -15.19 -0.47 -1.35
C ALA A 83 -15.91 0.69 -0.65
N ASP A 84 -15.16 1.69 -0.17
CA ASP A 84 -15.69 2.88 0.48
C ASP A 84 -16.53 3.71 -0.48
N TRP A 85 -16.13 3.82 -1.76
CA TRP A 85 -16.92 4.49 -2.79
C TRP A 85 -18.22 3.74 -3.14
N VAL A 86 -18.19 2.41 -3.23
CA VAL A 86 -19.37 1.58 -3.51
C VAL A 86 -20.31 1.49 -2.29
N HIS A 87 -19.77 1.58 -1.07
CA HIS A 87 -20.50 1.30 0.17
C HIS A 87 -21.85 2.04 0.30
N PRO A 88 -21.99 3.34 -0.04
CA PRO A 88 -23.27 4.04 0.04
C PRO A 88 -24.35 3.52 -0.92
N PHE A 89 -23.96 2.85 -2.00
CA PHE A 89 -24.87 2.34 -3.04
C PHE A 89 -25.32 0.90 -2.78
N ARG A 90 -24.82 0.24 -1.72
CA ARG A 90 -25.24 -1.12 -1.38
C ARG A 90 -26.68 -1.12 -0.89
N GLY A 91 -27.47 -2.11 -1.34
CA GLY A 91 -28.82 -2.31 -0.81
C GLY A 91 -28.79 -2.51 0.70
N THR A 92 -29.53 -1.69 1.45
CA THR A 92 -29.80 -1.90 2.87
C THR A 92 -31.24 -2.33 3.01
N LYS A 93 -31.52 -3.36 3.83
CA LYS A 93 -32.89 -3.62 4.24
C LYS A 93 -33.30 -2.47 5.15
N SER A 94 -34.49 -1.88 4.91
CA SER A 94 -35.07 -0.96 5.89
C SER A 94 -35.19 -1.69 7.21
N SER A 95 -34.64 -1.11 8.28
CA SER A 95 -35.03 -1.52 9.63
C SER A 95 -36.55 -1.36 9.71
N SER A 96 -37.24 -2.44 10.08
CA SER A 96 -38.60 -2.33 10.63
C SER A 96 -38.53 -1.74 12.03
#